data_AF-A0A820ZS41-F1
#
_entry.id   AF-A0A820ZS41-F1
#
_cell.length_a   1.000
_cell.length_b   1.000
_cell.length_c   1.000
_cell.angle_alpha   90.00
_cell.angle_beta   90.00
_cell.angle_gamma   90.00
#
_symmetry.space_group_name_H-M   'P 1'
#
loop_
_entity.id
_entity.type
_entity.pdbx_description
1 polymer ?
#
loop_
_entity_poly.entity_id
_entity_poly.type
_entity_poly.pdbx_seq_one_letter_code
_entity_poly.pdbx_strand_id
1 'polypeptide(L)'
;TTSTKVTRRSNRELEESRSVDANGDSGDESERSGKYPPPRKRYEKQPDFVDVTGGTLHPYQLEGLNWLRFSFSLNTDVILADEMGLGKTIQTIVFLQALLKEGLSRGPFLISAPLATIINWEREFEFWAPDMYVVTYTGDKEARSIIRKHEFSFEG
;
A
#
# COMPACT_ATOMS: atom_id res chain seq x y z
N THR A 1 -6.04 -26.90 20.06
CA THR A 1 -6.34 -26.84 18.62
C THR A 1 -7.56 -25.96 18.46
N THR A 2 -7.38 -24.68 18.13
CA THR A 2 -8.51 -23.74 18.03
C THR A 2 -8.46 -23.13 16.64
N SER A 3 -9.30 -23.65 15.74
CA SER A 3 -9.55 -23.09 14.43
C SER A 3 -10.35 -21.79 14.58
N THR A 4 -9.77 -20.67 14.17
CA THR A 4 -10.51 -19.41 14.02
C THR A 4 -10.80 -19.20 12.54
N LYS A 5 -12.08 -19.30 12.17
CA LYS A 5 -12.60 -18.92 10.85
C LYS A 5 -12.54 -17.40 10.70
N VAL A 6 -11.68 -16.90 9.82
CA VAL A 6 -11.77 -15.54 9.29
C VAL A 6 -12.69 -15.60 8.07
N THR A 7 -13.89 -15.06 8.20
CA THR A 7 -14.89 -15.01 7.12
C THR A 7 -14.43 -13.98 6.07
N ARG A 8 -13.91 -14.46 4.94
CA ARG A 8 -13.77 -13.65 3.73
C ARG A 8 -15.17 -13.28 3.27
N ARG A 9 -15.57 -12.01 3.42
CA ARG A 9 -16.80 -11.53 2.80
C ARG A 9 -16.63 -11.54 1.29
N SER A 10 -17.54 -12.21 0.62
CA SER A 10 -17.63 -12.22 -0.84
C SER A 10 -18.01 -10.82 -1.35
N ASN A 11 -17.65 -10.50 -2.61
CA ASN A 11 -18.08 -9.24 -3.25
C ASN A 11 -19.60 -9.02 -3.16
N ARG A 12 -20.39 -10.09 -3.13
CA ARG A 12 -21.85 -10.05 -3.00
C ARG A 12 -22.32 -9.58 -1.62
N GLU A 13 -21.58 -9.92 -0.56
CA GLU A 13 -21.89 -9.45 0.81
C GLU A 13 -21.49 -7.99 1.03
N LEU A 14 -20.46 -7.51 0.31
CA LEU A 14 -20.13 -6.08 0.25
C LEU A 14 -21.24 -5.29 -0.47
N GLU A 15 -21.82 -5.84 -1.54
CA GLU A 15 -22.98 -5.26 -2.23
C GLU A 15 -24.26 -5.31 -1.39
N GLU A 16 -24.53 -6.41 -0.66
CA GLU A 16 -25.67 -6.50 0.26
C GLU A 16 -25.54 -5.52 1.44
N SER A 17 -24.33 -5.28 1.96
CA SER A 17 -24.12 -4.21 2.94
C SER A 17 -24.42 -2.81 2.41
N ARG A 18 -24.32 -2.57 1.08
CA ARG A 18 -24.77 -1.30 0.46
C ARG A 18 -26.29 -1.11 0.51
N SER A 19 -27.06 -2.20 0.64
CA SER A 19 -28.53 -2.14 0.60
C SER A 19 -29.18 -1.85 1.94
N VAL A 20 -28.52 -2.15 3.06
CA VAL A 20 -29.05 -1.95 4.42
C VAL A 20 -28.82 -0.53 4.93
N ASP A 21 -27.75 0.12 4.47
CA ASP A 21 -27.40 1.50 4.85
C ASP A 21 -28.21 2.57 4.08
N ALA A 22 -29.06 2.15 3.13
CA ALA A 22 -29.84 3.05 2.26
C ALA A 22 -31.07 3.70 2.93
N ASN A 23 -31.21 3.61 4.27
CA ASN A 23 -32.40 4.08 4.97
C ASN A 23 -32.10 4.93 6.21
N GLY A 24 -31.10 5.81 6.10
CA GLY A 24 -30.83 6.82 7.11
C GLY A 24 -29.79 7.83 6.65
N ASP A 25 -30.20 9.09 6.62
CA ASP A 25 -29.44 10.30 6.28
C ASP A 25 -29.32 10.62 4.78
N SER A 26 -30.21 11.52 4.35
CA SER A 26 -30.10 12.27 3.10
C SER A 26 -28.96 13.29 3.24
N GLY A 27 -27.73 12.78 3.33
CA GLY A 27 -26.49 13.52 3.15
C GLY A 27 -26.08 13.45 1.69
N ASP A 28 -25.61 14.57 1.15
CA ASP A 28 -25.22 14.78 -0.24
C ASP A 28 -24.29 13.67 -0.79
N GLU A 29 -24.84 12.76 -1.60
CA GLU A 29 -24.07 11.69 -2.28
C GLU A 29 -23.05 12.23 -3.31
N SER A 30 -23.05 13.53 -3.59
CA SER A 30 -22.16 14.15 -4.59
C SER A 30 -20.73 14.41 -4.11
N GLU A 31 -20.45 14.34 -2.80
CA GLU A 31 -19.12 14.69 -2.24
C GLU A 31 -18.15 13.52 -2.06
N ARG A 32 -18.56 12.26 -2.28
CA ARG A 32 -17.64 11.09 -2.26
C ARG A 32 -16.86 10.88 -3.56
N SER A 33 -16.64 11.95 -4.32
CA SER A 33 -15.61 11.98 -5.35
C SER A 33 -14.24 11.88 -4.66
N GLY A 34 -13.70 10.66 -4.56
CA GLY A 34 -12.39 10.42 -3.94
C GLY A 34 -11.34 11.41 -4.43
N LYS A 35 -10.54 11.96 -3.50
CA LYS A 35 -9.48 12.95 -3.77
C LYS A 35 -8.48 12.48 -4.83
N TYR A 36 -8.37 11.18 -5.04
CA TYR A 36 -7.46 10.56 -5.98
C TYR A 36 -8.26 9.97 -7.16
N PRO A 37 -7.71 10.05 -8.39
CA PRO A 37 -8.35 9.40 -9.53
C PRO A 37 -8.49 7.89 -9.26
N PRO A 38 -9.53 7.24 -9.83
CA PRO A 38 -9.69 5.80 -9.70
C PRO A 38 -8.42 5.10 -10.21
N PRO A 39 -8.05 3.95 -9.63
CA PRO A 39 -6.87 3.24 -10.06
C PRO A 39 -7.09 2.81 -11.52
N ARG A 40 -6.00 2.64 -12.26
CA ARG A 40 -6.11 1.99 -13.57
C ARG A 40 -6.76 0.62 -13.40
N LYS A 41 -7.40 0.14 -14.46
CA LYS A 41 -8.08 -1.17 -14.54
C LYS A 41 -7.40 -2.21 -13.64
N ARG A 42 -8.21 -2.97 -12.90
CA ARG A 42 -7.75 -4.07 -12.03
C ARG A 42 -6.64 -4.89 -12.68
N TYR A 43 -5.60 -5.20 -11.92
CA TYR A 43 -4.52 -6.07 -12.37
C TYR A 43 -5.01 -7.52 -12.42
N GLU A 44 -5.22 -8.04 -13.64
CA GLU A 44 -5.54 -9.44 -13.89
C GLU A 44 -4.29 -10.35 -13.91
N LYS A 45 -3.12 -9.73 -14.10
CA LYS A 45 -1.80 -10.35 -14.01
C LYS A 45 -0.89 -9.43 -13.19
N GLN A 46 0.23 -9.96 -12.69
CA GLN A 46 1.20 -9.09 -12.02
C GLN A 46 1.67 -7.97 -12.96
N PRO A 47 1.93 -6.77 -12.44
CA PRO A 47 2.31 -5.64 -13.28
C PRO A 47 3.77 -5.75 -13.74
N ASP A 48 4.06 -5.23 -14.93
CA ASP A 48 5.38 -5.31 -15.57
C ASP A 48 6.53 -4.80 -14.69
N PHE A 49 6.28 -3.79 -13.85
CA PHE A 49 7.31 -3.24 -12.94
C PHE A 49 7.71 -4.22 -11.83
N VAL A 50 6.91 -5.26 -11.57
CA VAL A 50 7.27 -6.38 -10.71
C VAL A 50 7.98 -7.47 -11.52
N ASP A 51 7.55 -7.75 -12.75
CA ASP A 51 8.21 -8.74 -13.61
C ASP A 51 9.70 -8.43 -13.81
N VAL A 52 10.04 -7.16 -14.00
CA VAL A 52 11.43 -6.72 -14.21
C VAL A 52 12.34 -6.90 -13.00
N THR A 53 11.80 -7.06 -11.80
CA THR A 53 12.60 -7.35 -10.60
C THR A 53 12.99 -8.83 -10.50
N GLY A 54 12.36 -9.69 -11.29
CA GLY A 54 12.46 -11.15 -11.15
C GLY A 54 11.63 -11.71 -9.99
N GLY A 55 10.87 -10.87 -9.29
CA GLY A 55 9.92 -11.28 -8.27
C GLY A 55 8.65 -11.90 -8.87
N THR A 56 7.96 -12.72 -8.07
CA THR A 56 6.64 -13.25 -8.44
C THR A 56 5.70 -13.10 -7.27
N LEU A 57 4.60 -12.37 -7.48
CA LEU A 57 3.55 -12.26 -6.47
C LEU A 57 2.75 -13.54 -6.39
N HIS A 58 2.45 -13.98 -5.18
CA HIS A 58 1.41 -14.99 -5.00
C HIS A 58 0.04 -14.41 -5.40
N PRO A 59 -0.91 -15.24 -5.85
CA PRO A 59 -2.23 -14.75 -6.27
C PRO A 59 -2.96 -13.91 -5.20
N TYR A 60 -2.86 -14.31 -3.93
CA TYR A 60 -3.45 -13.56 -2.81
C TYR A 60 -2.77 -12.20 -2.58
N GLN A 61 -1.48 -12.06 -2.93
CA GLN A 61 -0.77 -10.79 -2.84
C GLN A 61 -1.24 -9.82 -3.93
N LEU A 62 -1.48 -10.33 -5.15
CA LEU A 62 -2.06 -9.57 -6.25
C LEU A 62 -3.50 -9.12 -5.94
N GLU A 63 -4.29 -9.98 -5.29
CA GLU A 63 -5.62 -9.60 -4.79
C GLU A 63 -5.51 -8.49 -3.74
N GLY A 64 -4.62 -8.63 -2.76
CA GLY A 64 -4.37 -7.59 -1.75
C GLY A 64 -3.89 -6.28 -2.36
N LEU A 65 -3.02 -6.32 -3.36
CA LEU A 65 -2.58 -5.13 -4.11
C LEU A 65 -3.74 -4.41 -4.78
N ASN A 66 -4.62 -5.15 -5.48
CA ASN A 66 -5.80 -4.57 -6.12
C ASN A 66 -6.75 -3.96 -5.09
N TRP A 67 -6.93 -4.61 -3.95
CA TRP A 67 -7.75 -4.09 -2.85
C TRP A 67 -7.18 -2.80 -2.26
N LEU A 68 -5.87 -2.75 -1.98
CA LEU A 68 -5.20 -1.54 -1.49
C LEU A 68 -5.33 -0.38 -2.47
N ARG A 69 -5.11 -0.61 -3.77
CA ARG A 69 -5.27 0.40 -4.83
C ARG A 69 -6.70 0.93 -4.91
N PHE A 70 -7.69 0.04 -4.80
CA PHE A 70 -9.10 0.42 -4.81
C PHE A 70 -9.46 1.26 -3.58
N SER A 71 -9.12 0.80 -2.37
CA SER A 71 -9.37 1.53 -1.13
C SER A 71 -8.72 2.91 -1.10
N PHE A 72 -7.50 3.03 -1.65
CA PHE A 72 -6.82 4.32 -1.80
C PHE A 72 -7.61 5.31 -2.65
N SER A 73 -8.19 4.86 -3.77
CA SER A 73 -9.02 5.75 -4.61
C SER A 73 -10.33 6.19 -3.97
N LEU A 74 -10.84 5.39 -3.02
CA LEU A 74 -11.99 5.75 -2.19
C LEU A 74 -11.59 6.62 -1.00
N ASN A 75 -10.31 7.02 -0.89
CA ASN A 75 -9.76 7.75 0.25
C ASN A 75 -10.14 7.09 1.60
N THR A 76 -10.07 5.76 1.62
CA THR A 76 -10.40 4.93 2.79
C THR A 76 -9.13 4.38 3.40
N ASP A 77 -8.92 4.62 4.70
CA ASP A 77 -7.79 4.08 5.44
C ASP A 77 -7.90 2.55 5.58
N VAL A 78 -6.75 1.88 5.55
CA VAL A 78 -6.68 0.42 5.47
C VAL A 78 -5.79 -0.17 6.57
N ILE A 79 -6.23 -1.30 7.12
CA ILE A 79 -5.41 -2.17 7.97
C ILE A 79 -5.20 -3.51 7.24
N LEU A 80 -3.95 -3.84 6.93
CA LEU A 80 -3.58 -5.12 6.34
C LEU A 80 -3.33 -6.15 7.47
N ALA A 81 -4.35 -6.92 7.82
CA ALA A 81 -4.38 -7.81 8.99
C ALA A 81 -4.11 -9.30 8.65
N ASP A 82 -3.40 -9.58 7.56
CA ASP A 82 -3.08 -10.95 7.14
C ASP A 82 -2.18 -11.68 8.15
N GLU A 83 -2.17 -13.01 8.07
CA GLU A 83 -1.29 -13.86 8.88
C GLU A 83 0.20 -13.45 8.75
N MET A 84 0.98 -13.68 9.80
CA MET A 84 2.42 -13.45 9.78
C MET A 84 3.07 -14.33 8.70
N GLY A 85 4.00 -13.76 7.94
CA GLY A 85 4.69 -14.47 6.86
C GLY A 85 4.02 -14.41 5.49
N LEU A 86 2.78 -13.92 5.36
CA LEU A 86 2.10 -13.77 4.05
C LEU A 86 2.61 -12.60 3.18
N GLY A 87 3.71 -11.95 3.57
CA GLY A 87 4.35 -10.92 2.73
C GLY A 87 3.65 -9.56 2.73
N LYS A 88 3.07 -9.13 3.87
CA LYS A 88 2.50 -7.78 4.05
C LYS A 88 3.48 -6.65 3.67
N THR A 89 4.76 -6.84 3.97
CA THR A 89 5.84 -5.92 3.56
C THR A 89 5.90 -5.78 2.04
N ILE A 90 5.94 -6.91 1.32
CA ILE A 90 5.99 -6.96 -0.14
C ILE A 90 4.73 -6.31 -0.75
N GLN A 91 3.54 -6.66 -0.25
CA GLN A 91 2.28 -6.05 -0.70
C GLN A 91 2.28 -4.53 -0.50
N THR A 92 2.83 -4.04 0.62
CA THR A 92 2.93 -2.62 0.91
C THR A 92 3.88 -1.92 -0.05
N ILE A 93 5.07 -2.48 -0.30
CA ILE A 93 6.08 -1.90 -1.19
C ILE A 93 5.55 -1.82 -2.63
N VAL A 94 5.03 -2.94 -3.15
CA VAL A 94 4.47 -3.01 -4.51
C VAL A 94 3.26 -2.08 -4.64
N PHE A 95 2.45 -1.91 -3.60
CA PHE A 95 1.38 -0.93 -3.57
C PHE A 95 1.89 0.51 -3.73
N LEU A 96 2.90 0.91 -2.96
CA LEU A 96 3.47 2.26 -3.08
C LEU A 96 4.07 2.51 -4.47
N GLN A 97 4.77 1.51 -5.02
CA GLN A 97 5.32 1.60 -6.37
C GLN A 97 4.23 1.70 -7.43
N ALA A 98 3.11 0.97 -7.28
CA ALA A 98 1.95 1.09 -8.16
C ALA A 98 1.38 2.52 -8.14
N LEU A 99 1.26 3.15 -6.97
CA LEU A 99 0.79 4.54 -6.86
C LEU A 99 1.68 5.51 -7.65
N LEU A 100 3.00 5.33 -7.58
CA LEU A 100 3.97 6.16 -8.31
C LEU A 100 3.90 5.93 -9.82
N LYS A 101 3.96 4.66 -10.27
CA LYS A 101 3.98 4.29 -11.70
C LYS A 101 2.68 4.65 -12.42
N GLU A 102 1.56 4.65 -11.70
CA GLU A 102 0.25 5.05 -12.25
C GLU A 102 -0.03 6.56 -12.15
N GLY A 103 0.81 7.31 -11.41
CA GLY A 103 0.61 8.74 -11.17
C GLY A 103 -0.52 9.06 -10.21
N LEU A 104 -0.94 8.09 -9.37
CA LEU A 104 -1.99 8.27 -8.37
C LEU A 104 -1.50 9.06 -7.15
N SER A 105 -0.20 8.96 -6.84
CA SER A 105 0.48 9.79 -5.84
C SER A 105 1.93 10.02 -6.27
N ARG A 106 2.52 11.13 -5.84
CA ARG A 106 3.93 11.47 -6.08
C ARG A 106 4.80 11.36 -4.82
N GLY A 107 4.22 10.87 -3.71
CA GLY A 107 4.88 10.88 -2.40
C GLY A 107 4.96 12.28 -1.77
N PRO A 108 5.72 12.44 -0.66
CA PRO A 108 6.51 11.43 0.02
C PRO A 108 5.65 10.38 0.77
N PHE A 109 6.20 9.19 1.01
CA PHE A 109 5.58 8.14 1.83
C PHE A 109 6.41 7.90 3.09
N LEU A 110 5.75 7.82 4.25
CA LEU A 110 6.39 7.50 5.53
C LEU A 110 6.08 6.05 5.90
N ILE A 111 7.13 5.26 6.17
CA ILE A 111 7.01 3.92 6.74
C ILE A 111 7.64 3.95 8.13
N SER A 112 6.83 3.66 9.14
CA SER A 112 7.31 3.46 10.50
C SER A 112 7.30 1.97 10.82
N ALA A 113 8.45 1.46 11.25
CA ALA A 113 8.63 0.05 11.59
C ALA A 113 9.55 -0.10 12.82
N PRO A 114 9.46 -1.23 13.57
CA PRO A 114 10.42 -1.53 14.62
C PRO A 114 11.87 -1.48 14.12
N LEU A 115 12.79 -0.98 14.95
CA LEU A 115 14.20 -0.83 14.56
C LEU A 115 14.82 -2.14 14.01
N ALA A 116 14.45 -3.27 14.62
CA ALA A 116 14.94 -4.60 14.22
C ALA A 116 14.53 -5.03 12.80
N THR A 117 13.51 -4.41 12.20
CA THR A 117 13.02 -4.78 10.87
C THR A 117 13.42 -3.79 9.79
N ILE A 118 14.07 -2.66 10.13
CA ILE A 118 14.48 -1.64 9.16
C ILE A 118 15.36 -2.23 8.05
N ILE A 119 16.36 -3.03 8.40
CA ILE A 119 17.26 -3.68 7.42
C ILE A 119 16.47 -4.62 6.49
N ASN A 120 15.41 -5.27 7.00
CA ASN A 120 14.56 -6.09 6.16
C ASN A 120 13.76 -5.22 5.19
N TRP A 121 13.20 -4.10 5.64
CA TRP A 121 12.49 -3.16 4.76
C TRP A 121 13.41 -2.63 3.64
N GLU A 122 14.64 -2.24 3.97
CA GLU A 122 15.62 -1.78 2.97
C GLU A 122 15.86 -2.83 1.88
N ARG A 123 16.14 -4.08 2.27
CA ARG A 123 16.37 -5.18 1.32
C ARG A 123 15.15 -5.46 0.44
N GLU A 124 13.95 -5.44 1.02
CA GLU A 124 12.73 -5.66 0.26
C GLU A 124 12.45 -4.49 -0.70
N PHE A 125 12.79 -3.25 -0.33
CA PHE A 125 12.70 -2.10 -1.24
C PHE A 125 13.70 -2.20 -2.38
N GLU A 126 14.96 -2.55 -2.08
CA GLU A 126 16.01 -2.73 -3.08
C GLU A 126 15.62 -3.79 -4.12
N PHE A 127 14.96 -4.87 -3.67
CA PHE A 127 14.50 -5.92 -4.57
C PHE A 127 13.19 -5.58 -5.29
N TRP A 128 12.13 -5.23 -4.57
CA TRP A 128 10.78 -5.09 -5.15
C TRP A 128 10.53 -3.74 -5.79
N ALA A 129 11.26 -2.69 -5.40
CA ALA A 129 11.07 -1.34 -5.92
C ALA A 129 12.42 -0.59 -6.09
N PRO A 130 13.36 -1.12 -6.91
CA PRO A 130 14.71 -0.55 -7.07
C PRO A 130 14.73 0.89 -7.59
N ASP A 131 13.68 1.32 -8.29
CA ASP A 131 13.53 2.70 -8.79
C ASP A 131 13.08 3.70 -7.73
N MET A 132 12.69 3.25 -6.52
CA MET A 132 12.22 4.14 -5.46
C MET A 132 13.39 4.70 -4.66
N TYR A 133 13.37 6.02 -4.45
CA TYR A 133 14.31 6.67 -3.53
C TYR A 133 13.89 6.40 -2.09
N VAL A 134 14.66 5.60 -1.37
CA VAL A 134 14.38 5.21 0.02
C VAL A 134 15.45 5.77 0.95
N VAL A 135 15.01 6.54 1.94
CA VAL A 135 15.89 7.16 2.94
C VAL A 135 15.60 6.56 4.32
N THR A 136 16.57 5.84 4.87
CA THR A 136 16.47 5.26 6.21
C THR A 136 16.82 6.28 7.28
N TYR A 137 15.80 6.78 7.97
CA TYR A 137 15.95 7.80 9.01
C TYR A 137 16.20 7.18 10.40
N THR A 138 17.42 6.69 10.64
CA THR A 138 17.84 6.12 11.94
C THR A 138 19.17 6.70 12.43
N GLY A 139 19.72 6.20 13.54
CA GLY A 139 20.97 6.70 14.13
C GLY A 139 20.77 7.75 15.21
N ASP A 140 21.87 8.32 15.70
CA ASP A 140 21.88 9.36 16.74
C ASP A 140 21.48 10.75 16.21
N LYS A 141 21.65 11.78 17.06
CA LYS A 141 21.27 13.16 16.71
C LYS A 141 22.08 13.69 15.53
N GLU A 142 23.38 13.37 15.47
CA GLU A 142 24.31 13.84 14.44
C GLU A 142 24.01 13.17 13.10
N ALA A 143 23.88 11.84 13.09
CA ALA A 143 23.51 11.07 11.91
C ALA A 143 22.20 11.57 11.29
N ARG A 144 21.15 11.75 12.10
CA ARG A 144 19.87 12.28 11.62
C ARG A 144 19.98 13.72 11.13
N SER A 145 20.91 14.51 11.65
CA SER A 145 21.16 15.88 11.17
C SER A 145 21.79 15.89 9.79
N ILE A 146 22.71 14.96 9.52
CA ILE A 146 23.31 14.78 8.19
C ILE A 146 22.23 14.38 7.19
N ILE A 147 21.38 13.38 7.54
CA ILE A 147 20.28 12.94 6.68
C ILE A 147 19.36 14.11 6.31
N ARG A 148 18.87 14.89 7.29
CA ARG A 148 18.00 16.05 6.99
C ARG A 148 18.66 17.07 6.07
N LYS A 149 19.96 17.27 6.19
CA LYS A 149 20.69 18.26 5.38
C LYS A 149 20.88 17.82 3.93
N HIS A 150 21.09 16.52 3.69
CA HIS A 150 21.49 16.01 2.37
C HIS A 150 20.38 15.26 1.63
N GLU A 151 19.35 14.77 2.32
CA GLU A 151 18.37 13.84 1.76
C GLU A 151 16.95 14.42 1.59
N PHE A 152 16.59 15.46 2.35
CA PHE A 152 15.19 15.94 2.41
C PHE A 152 14.87 17.05 1.41
N SER A 153 15.89 17.74 0.91
CA SER A 153 15.74 18.83 -0.05
C SER A 153 16.95 18.85 -0.97
N PHE A 154 16.70 18.90 -2.28
CA PHE A 154 17.72 19.33 -3.23
C PHE A 154 17.80 20.85 -3.11
N GLU A 155 18.93 21.40 -2.65
CA GLU A 155 19.23 22.82 -2.88
C GLU A 155 19.41 23.00 -4.40
N GLY A 156 18.38 23.55 -5.05
CA GLY A 156 18.34 23.85 -6.48
C GLY A 156 17.24 24.87 -6.80
#